data_AF-A0A5Y1YFZ2-F1
#
_entry.id   AF-A0A5Y1YFZ2-F1
#
_cell.length_a   1.000
_cell.length_b   1.000
_cell.length_c   1.000
_cell.angle_alpha   90.00
_cell.angle_beta   90.00
_cell.angle_gamma   90.00
#
_symmetry.space_group_name_H-M   'P 1'
#
loop_
_entity.id
_entity.type
_entity.pdbx_description
1 polymer ?
#
loop_
_entity_poly.entity_id
_entity_poly.type
_entity_poly.pdbx_seq_one_letter_code
_entity_poly.pdbx_strand_id
1 'polypeptide(L)' 'MSQQNDFTEARAICNEIGGAVLEVLAQKRELSVQSLIDVIEKGMRGNFTYTSDREQGMERAVNILKRFI' A
#
# COMPACT_ATOMS: atom_id res chain seq x y z
N MET A 1 -26.28 -2.44 0.49
CA MET A 1 -25.34 -1.47 1.11
C MET A 1 -23.93 -2.05 1.37
N SER A 2 -23.64 -3.33 1.08
CA SER A 2 -22.30 -3.92 1.26
C SER A 2 -21.32 -3.62 0.11
N GLN A 3 -21.77 -3.70 -1.14
CA GLN A 3 -20.90 -3.56 -2.32
C GLN A 3 -20.12 -2.24 -2.38
N GLN A 4 -20.73 -1.13 -1.94
CA GLN A 4 -20.09 0.18 -2.00
C GLN A 4 -18.92 0.32 -1.02
N ASN A 5 -18.93 -0.47 0.05
CA ASN A 5 -17.86 -0.54 1.03
C ASN A 5 -16.68 -1.35 0.47
N ASP A 6 -16.96 -2.48 -0.20
CA ASP A 6 -15.94 -3.35 -0.80
C ASP A 6 -15.14 -2.62 -1.90
N PHE A 7 -15.80 -1.82 -2.75
CA PHE A 7 -15.11 -1.02 -3.77
C PHE A 7 -14.20 0.07 -3.17
N THR A 8 -14.59 0.63 -2.03
CA THR A 8 -13.81 1.67 -1.36
C THR A 8 -12.54 1.06 -0.74
N GLU A 9 -12.68 -0.10 -0.09
CA GLU A 9 -11.56 -0.87 0.44
C GLU A 9 -10.60 -1.35 -0.64
N ALA A 10 -11.12 -1.98 -1.70
CA ALA A 10 -10.31 -2.45 -2.81
C ALA A 10 -9.54 -1.30 -3.48
N ARG A 11 -10.19 -0.13 -3.62
CA ARG A 11 -9.54 1.06 -4.16
C ARG A 11 -8.40 1.55 -3.27
N ALA A 12 -8.59 1.59 -1.95
CA ALA A 12 -7.54 2.02 -1.02
C ALA A 12 -6.31 1.10 -1.13
N ILE A 13 -6.52 -0.21 -1.15
CA ILE A 13 -5.45 -1.21 -1.32
C ILE A 13 -4.72 -1.00 -2.66
N CYS A 14 -5.47 -0.88 -3.76
CA CYS A 14 -4.89 -0.67 -5.09
C CYS A 14 -4.09 0.63 -5.18
N ASN A 15 -4.54 1.70 -4.52
CA ASN A 15 -3.82 2.97 -4.49
C ASN A 15 -2.48 2.84 -3.76
N GLU A 16 -2.42 2.15 -2.61
CA GLU A 16 -1.15 1.98 -1.88
C GLU A 16 -0.17 1.08 -2.63
N ILE A 17 -0.65 -0.03 -3.20
CA ILE A 17 0.20 -0.91 -4.02
C ILE A 17 0.69 -0.19 -5.27
N GLY A 18 -0.21 0.50 -5.98
CA GLY A 18 0.13 1.27 -7.18
C GLY A 18 1.12 2.40 -6.89
N GLY A 19 0.92 3.14 -5.79
CA GLY A 19 1.84 4.17 -5.32
C GLY A 19 3.21 3.60 -4.99
N ALA A 20 3.27 2.44 -4.32
CA ALA A 20 4.53 1.76 -4.04
C ALA A 20 5.27 1.34 -5.31
N VAL A 21 4.57 0.83 -6.33
CA VAL A 21 5.16 0.50 -7.64
C VAL A 21 5.79 1.74 -8.27
N LEU A 22 5.05 2.86 -8.32
CA LEU A 22 5.57 4.11 -8.90
C LEU A 22 6.81 4.61 -8.17
N GLU A 23 6.82 4.56 -6.83
CA GLU A 23 7.95 4.98 -6.01
C GLU A 23 9.18 4.08 -6.22
N VAL A 24 9.02 2.76 -6.26
CA VAL A 24 10.11 1.81 -6.53
C VAL A 24 10.75 2.08 -7.89
N LEU A 25 9.91 2.28 -8.92
CA LEU A 25 10.38 2.59 -10.27
C LEU A 25 11.07 3.96 -10.34
N ALA A 26 10.53 4.98 -9.67
CA ALA A 26 11.13 6.31 -9.58
C ALA A 26 12.52 6.27 -8.92
N GLN A 27 12.68 5.43 -7.89
CA GLN A 27 13.96 5.20 -7.22
C GLN A 27 14.92 4.28 -8.00
N LYS A 28 14.52 3.76 -9.17
CA LYS A 28 15.29 2.80 -9.99
C LYS A 28 15.74 1.56 -9.19
N ARG A 29 14.93 1.12 -8.23
CA ARG A 29 15.17 -0.12 -7.48
C ARG A 29 14.55 -1.30 -8.22
N GLU A 30 15.00 -2.50 -7.89
CA GLU A 30 14.36 -3.73 -8.35
C GLU A 30 12.91 -3.79 -7.89
N LEU A 31 12.01 -4.14 -8.82
CA LEU A 31 10.60 -4.33 -8.52
C LEU A 31 10.38 -5.75 -7.98
N SER A 32 10.35 -5.87 -6.65
CA SER A 32 10.06 -7.11 -5.93
C SER A 32 8.98 -6.90 -4.87
N VAL A 33 8.33 -7.99 -4.41
CA VAL A 33 7.32 -7.91 -3.34
C VAL A 33 7.88 -7.26 -2.07
N GLN A 34 9.11 -7.60 -1.69
CA GLN A 34 9.78 -6.98 -0.55
C GLN A 34 10.00 -5.48 -0.77
N SER A 35 10.42 -5.07 -1.97
CA SER A 35 10.63 -3.65 -2.29
C SER A 35 9.35 -2.82 -2.13
N LEU A 36 8.18 -3.39 -2.45
CA LEU A 36 6.88 -2.74 -2.28
C LEU A 36 6.52 -2.60 -0.81
N ILE A 37 6.72 -3.65 -0.02
CA ILE A 37 6.50 -3.64 1.44
C ILE A 37 7.38 -2.58 2.10
N ASP A 38 8.65 -2.51 1.75
CA ASP A 38 9.58 -1.53 2.31
C ASP A 38 9.12 -0.09 2.07
N VAL A 39 8.59 0.21 0.88
CA VAL A 39 8.07 1.54 0.56
C VAL A 39 6.83 1.86 1.39
N ILE A 40 5.88 0.93 1.49
CA ILE A 40 4.64 1.15 2.24
C ILE A 40 4.94 1.31 3.73
N GLU A 41 5.76 0.43 4.31
CA GLU A 41 6.14 0.50 5.73
C GLU A 41 6.96 1.78 6.03
N LYS A 42 7.81 2.24 5.11
CA LYS A 42 8.50 3.53 5.26
C LYS A 42 7.50 4.70 5.31
N GLY A 43 6.44 4.64 4.50
CA GLY A 43 5.34 5.61 4.51
C GLY A 43 4.62 5.65 5.85
N MET A 44 4.36 4.48 6.45
CA MET A 44 3.72 4.34 7.77
C MET A 44 4.58 4.84 8.94
N ARG A 45 5.91 4.70 8.86
CA ARG A 45 6.85 5.16 9.90
C ARG A 45 7.17 6.65 9.83
N GLY A 46 6.72 7.35 8.78
CA GLY A 46 6.91 8.80 8.64
C GLY A 46 5.99 9.59 9.56
N ASN A 47 6.38 10.82 9.90
CA ASN A 47 5.55 11.76 10.69
C ASN A 47 4.46 12.42 9.84
N PHE A 48 3.71 11.63 9.08
CA PHE A 48 2.61 12.11 8.26
C PHE A 48 1.29 11.77 8.92
N THR A 49 0.38 12.74 9.02
CA THR A 49 -1.01 12.48 9.40
C THR A 49 -1.74 12.01 8.15
N TYR A 50 -2.12 10.74 8.13
CA TYR A 50 -2.94 10.18 7.07
C TYR A 50 -4.40 10.10 7.48
N THR A 51 -5.29 9.96 6.49
CA THR A 51 -6.67 9.58 6.77
C THR A 51 -6.71 8.13 7.26
N SER A 52 -7.70 7.77 8.09
CA SER A 52 -7.91 6.40 8.56
C SER A 52 -7.92 5.39 7.42
N ASP A 53 -8.54 5.76 6.29
CA ASP A 53 -8.69 4.90 5.13
C ASP A 53 -7.35 4.60 4.46
N ARG A 54 -6.42 5.56 4.49
CA ARG A 54 -5.07 5.39 3.94
C ARG A 54 -4.22 4.53 4.86
N GLU A 55 -4.30 4.73 6.18
CA GLU A 55 -3.59 3.89 7.16
C GLU A 55 -4.04 2.42 7.06
N GLN A 56 -5.36 2.19 7.01
CA GLN A 56 -5.93 0.85 6.81
C GLN A 56 -5.57 0.28 5.44
N GLY A 57 -5.56 1.12 4.39
CA GLY A 57 -5.10 0.74 3.05
C GLY A 57 -3.65 0.25 3.05
N MET A 58 -2.76 0.96 3.75
CA MET A 58 -1.34 0.60 3.86
C MET A 58 -1.16 -0.72 4.61
N GLU A 59 -1.81 -0.89 5.77
CA GLU A 59 -1.74 -2.12 6.56
C GLU A 59 -2.26 -3.33 5.77
N ARG A 60 -3.42 -3.19 5.10
CA ARG A 60 -4.01 -4.27 4.30
C ARG A 60 -3.15 -4.60 3.08
N ALA A 61 -2.61 -3.59 2.39
CA ALA A 61 -1.69 -3.80 1.28
C ALA A 61 -0.46 -4.60 1.71
N VAL A 62 0.17 -4.24 2.84
CA VAL A 62 1.31 -4.99 3.40
C VAL A 62 0.91 -6.43 3.71
N ASN A 63 -0.23 -6.65 4.36
CA ASN A 63 -0.72 -7.99 4.71
C ASN A 63 -1.00 -8.86 3.49
N ILE A 64 -1.49 -8.27 2.39
CA ILE A 64 -1.69 -8.98 1.12
C ILE A 64 -0.34 -9.34 0.49
N LEU A 65 0.59 -8.38 0.40
CA LEU A 65 1.91 -8.59 -0.18
C LEU A 65 2.72 -9.65 0.58
N LYS A 66 2.61 -9.70 1.92
CA LYS A 66 3.23 -10.72 2.76
C LYS A 66 2.79 -12.16 2.46
N ARG A 67 1.70 -12.37 1.70
CA ARG A 67 1.27 -13.72 1.25
C ARG A 67 2.05 -14.25 0.05
N PHE A 68 2.86 -13.41 -0.60
CA PHE A 68 3.62 -13.76 -1.81
C PHE A 68 5.12 -13.94 -1.55
N ILE A 69 5.52 -14.06 -0.29
CA ILE A 69 6.91 -14.22 0.18
C ILE A 69 6.99 -15.35 1.19
#